data_AF-A0A7R9HH40-F1
#
_entry.id   AF-A0A7R9HH40-F1
#
_cell.length_a   1.000
_cell.length_b   1.000
_cell.length_c   1.000
_cell.angle_alpha   90.00
_cell.angle_beta   90.00
_cell.angle_gamma   90.00
#
_symmetry.space_group_name_H-M   'P 1'
#
loop_
_entity.id
_entity.type
_entity.pdbx_description
1 polymer ?
#
loop_
_entity_poly.entity_id
_entity_poly.type
_entity_poly.pdbx_seq_one_letter_code
_entity_poly.pdbx_strand_id
1 'polypeptide(L)'
;KDNTSSVIEVRLRPAQAQWRYRLDVFADGRRVYFDRQSLRSQHFFGVTVYTPSHILNQSEVIIMFESGAGVEVVENKGYMSARVYLPWTF
;
A
#
# COMPACT_ATOMS: atom_id res chain seq x y z
N LYS A 1 20.55 14.36 -3.28
CA LYS A 1 19.40 13.99 -4.12
C LYS A 1 18.31 13.56 -3.15
N ASP A 2 17.42 14.49 -2.84
CA ASP A 2 16.33 14.27 -1.90
C ASP A 2 15.33 13.25 -2.44
N ASN A 3 14.54 12.68 -1.53
CA ASN A 3 13.47 11.75 -1.85
C ASN A 3 12.44 12.48 -2.73
N THR A 4 12.40 12.18 -4.02
CA THR A 4 11.52 12.87 -4.99
C THR A 4 10.13 12.23 -5.07
N SER A 5 9.75 11.38 -4.12
CA SER A 5 8.44 10.72 -4.10
C SER A 5 7.77 10.89 -2.75
N SER A 6 6.43 10.80 -2.74
CA SER A 6 5.64 10.74 -1.52
C SER A 6 6.05 9.54 -0.68
N VAL A 7 6.15 9.75 0.63
CA VAL A 7 6.48 8.67 1.58
C VAL A 7 5.20 7.89 1.84
N ILE A 8 5.22 6.60 1.48
CA ILE A 8 4.12 5.67 1.76
C ILE A 8 4.51 4.77 2.93
N GLU A 9 3.72 4.81 3.99
CA GLU A 9 3.88 3.94 5.14
C GLU A 9 2.74 2.94 5.21
N VAL A 10 3.07 1.66 5.38
CA VAL A 10 2.09 0.60 5.59
C VAL A 10 2.34 -0.03 6.96
N ARG A 11 1.28 -0.12 7.76
CA ARG A 11 1.34 -0.60 9.14
C ARG A 11 0.30 -1.67 9.38
N LEU A 12 0.66 -2.67 10.17
CA LEU A 12 -0.30 -3.64 10.67
C LEU A 12 -1.24 -2.96 11.67
N ARG A 13 -2.57 -3.15 11.50
CA ARG A 13 -3.52 -2.63 12.49
C ARG A 13 -3.53 -3.51 13.74
N PRO A 14 -3.71 -2.94 14.95
CA PRO A 14 -3.91 -3.73 16.17
C PRO A 14 -5.08 -4.69 16.04
N ALA A 15 -4.99 -5.89 16.62
CA ALA A 15 -5.98 -6.96 16.47
C ALA A 15 -7.42 -6.51 16.79
N GLN A 16 -7.61 -5.64 17.79
CA GLN A 16 -8.94 -5.13 18.17
C GLN A 16 -9.54 -4.17 17.11
N ALA A 17 -8.70 -3.56 16.27
CA ALA A 17 -9.09 -2.62 15.23
C ALA A 17 -9.18 -3.24 13.82
N GLN A 18 -9.02 -4.56 13.70
CA GLN A 18 -8.99 -5.29 12.43
C GLN A 18 -10.36 -5.77 11.92
N TRP A 19 -11.47 -5.31 12.50
CA TRP A 19 -12.83 -5.77 12.16
C TRP A 19 -13.22 -5.52 10.70
N ARG A 20 -12.58 -4.55 10.03
CA ARG A 20 -12.81 -4.23 8.60
C ARG A 20 -11.52 -4.19 7.80
N TYR A 21 -10.53 -3.43 8.27
CA TYR A 21 -9.25 -3.25 7.57
C TYR A 21 -8.12 -3.88 8.35
N ARG A 22 -7.22 -4.58 7.63
CA ARG A 22 -6.08 -5.25 8.23
C ARG A 22 -4.80 -4.40 8.23
N LEU A 23 -4.63 -3.55 7.22
CA LEU A 23 -3.50 -2.63 7.09
C LEU A 23 -3.95 -1.17 7.18
N ASP A 24 -3.10 -0.32 7.76
CA ASP A 24 -3.18 1.13 7.69
C ASP A 24 -2.16 1.66 6.69
N VAL A 25 -2.60 2.56 5.82
CA VAL A 25 -1.76 3.18 4.79
C VAL A 25 -1.73 4.68 5.03
N PHE A 26 -0.53 5.26 5.05
CA PHE A 26 -0.32 6.69 5.16
C PHE A 26 0.48 7.17 3.96
N ALA A 27 0.06 8.27 3.35
CA ALA A 27 0.81 9.01 2.34
C ALA A 27 1.19 10.37 2.93
N ASP A 28 2.49 10.64 3.04
CA ASP A 28 3.03 11.87 3.62
C ASP A 28 2.42 12.19 5.01
N GLY A 29 2.30 11.16 5.85
CA GLY A 29 1.72 11.23 7.19
C GLY A 29 0.19 11.33 7.24
N ARG A 30 -0.50 11.41 6.10
CA ARG A 30 -1.97 11.42 6.02
C ARG A 30 -2.50 10.03 5.75
N ARG A 31 -3.46 9.59 6.56
CA ARG A 31 -4.08 8.27 6.40
C ARG A 31 -4.99 8.24 5.18
N VAL A 32 -4.81 7.22 4.34
CA VAL A 32 -5.57 7.02 3.11
C VAL A 32 -6.39 5.73 3.20
N TYR A 33 -7.53 5.72 2.51
CA TYR A 33 -8.50 4.62 2.55
C TYR A 33 -8.86 4.19 1.12
N PHE A 34 -9.05 2.88 0.91
CA PHE A 34 -9.34 2.27 -0.40
C PHE A 34 -10.74 1.64 -0.43
N ASP A 35 -11.67 2.23 0.31
CA ASP A 35 -13.00 1.68 0.60
C ASP A 35 -14.00 1.79 -0.56
N ARG A 36 -13.80 2.78 -1.44
CA ARG A 36 -14.61 3.01 -2.64
C ARG A 36 -13.91 2.47 -3.87
N GLN A 37 -14.67 1.95 -4.84
CA GLN A 37 -14.10 1.44 -6.09
C GLN A 37 -13.22 2.46 -6.81
N SER A 38 -13.62 3.74 -6.82
CA SER A 38 -12.82 4.84 -7.40
C SER A 38 -11.53 5.15 -6.63
N LEU A 39 -11.46 4.79 -5.35
CA LEU A 39 -10.31 5.03 -4.48
C LEU A 39 -9.40 3.80 -4.37
N ARG A 40 -9.68 2.72 -5.08
CA ARG A 40 -8.87 1.49 -5.06
C ARG A 40 -7.49 1.69 -5.65
N SER A 41 -7.32 2.70 -6.51
CA SER A 41 -6.02 3.15 -7.01
C SER A 41 -5.92 4.64 -6.76
N GLN A 42 -4.87 5.06 -6.07
CA GLN A 42 -4.59 6.45 -5.76
C GLN A 42 -3.18 6.78 -6.22
N HIS A 43 -3.06 7.90 -6.94
CA HIS A 43 -1.79 8.39 -7.44
C HIS A 43 -1.27 9.48 -6.50
N PHE A 44 -0.05 9.30 -6.04
CA PHE A 44 0.71 10.27 -5.26
C PHE A 44 1.96 10.67 -6.05
N PHE A 45 2.76 11.58 -5.51
CA PHE A 45 3.92 12.08 -6.23
C PHE A 45 4.97 10.98 -6.41
N GLY A 46 5.24 10.58 -7.67
CA GLY A 46 6.23 9.55 -8.01
C GLY A 46 5.84 8.11 -7.63
N VAL A 47 4.63 7.89 -7.11
CA VAL A 47 4.19 6.58 -6.61
C VAL A 47 2.68 6.41 -6.74
N THR A 48 2.25 5.22 -7.16
CA THR A 48 0.85 4.80 -7.20
C THR A 48 0.62 3.74 -6.14
N VAL A 49 -0.42 3.90 -5.32
CA VAL A 49 -0.80 2.91 -4.31
C VAL A 49 -2.18 2.39 -4.65
N TYR A 50 -2.34 1.06 -4.65
CA TYR A 50 -3.61 0.43 -4.94
C TYR A 50 -3.83 -0.86 -4.16
N THR A 51 -5.10 -1.24 -4.04
CA THR A 51 -5.53 -2.52 -3.47
C THR A 51 -6.19 -3.37 -4.55
N PRO A 52 -5.85 -4.66 -4.68
CA PRO A 52 -6.51 -5.53 -5.64
C PRO A 52 -8.04 -5.55 -5.47
N SER A 53 -8.75 -5.63 -6.59
CA SER A 53 -10.21 -5.46 -6.59
C SER A 53 -11.00 -6.56 -5.86
N HIS A 54 -10.39 -7.72 -5.68
CA HIS A 54 -10.97 -8.87 -4.98
C HIS A 54 -10.75 -8.81 -3.46
N ILE A 55 -9.90 -7.90 -2.97
CA ILE A 55 -9.57 -7.75 -1.55
C ILE A 55 -10.35 -6.57 -0.96
N LEU A 56 -11.36 -6.87 -0.13
CA LEU A 56 -12.24 -5.85 0.47
C LEU A 56 -11.79 -5.39 1.86
N ASN A 57 -10.97 -6.20 2.53
CA ASN A 57 -10.52 -5.99 3.91
C ASN A 57 -9.16 -5.28 4.00
N GLN A 58 -8.62 -4.80 2.88
CA GLN A 58 -7.33 -4.12 2.82
C GLN A 58 -6.21 -4.95 3.50
N SER A 59 -6.22 -6.27 3.31
CA SER A 59 -5.12 -7.16 3.73
C SER A 59 -3.97 -7.17 2.74
N GLU A 60 -4.11 -6.49 1.61
CA GLU A 60 -3.12 -6.41 0.57
C GLU A 60 -3.08 -5.00 0.01
N VAL A 61 -1.86 -4.44 -0.09
CA VAL A 61 -1.60 -3.10 -0.62
C VAL A 61 -0.38 -3.19 -1.52
N ILE A 62 -0.49 -2.65 -2.72
CA ILE A 62 0.59 -2.60 -3.70
C ILE A 62 0.99 -1.16 -3.92
N ILE A 63 2.29 -0.91 -3.87
CA ILE A 63 2.95 0.39 -4.04
C ILE A 63 3.82 0.27 -5.28
N MET A 64 3.56 1.07 -6.31
CA MET A 64 4.31 1.06 -7.56
C MET A 64 4.96 2.43 -7.77
N PHE A 65 6.28 2.45 -7.88
CA PHE A 65 7.05 3.64 -8.23
C PHE A 65 7.01 3.85 -9.75
N GLU A 66 7.15 5.11 -10.18
CA GLU A 66 7.25 5.44 -11.62
C GLU A 66 8.46 4.79 -12.30
N SER A 67 9.50 4.43 -11.53
CA SER A 67 10.65 3.66 -12.03
C SER A 67 10.31 2.22 -12.44
N GLY A 68 9.09 1.75 -12.18
CA GLY A 68 8.65 0.37 -12.38
C GLY A 68 8.99 -0.57 -11.22
N ALA A 69 9.75 -0.10 -10.21
CA ALA A 69 9.91 -0.83 -8.96
C ALA A 69 8.58 -0.85 -8.20
N GLY A 70 8.32 -1.94 -7.49
CA GLY A 70 7.08 -2.14 -6.77
C GLY A 70 7.29 -2.84 -5.43
N VAL A 71 6.37 -2.61 -4.50
CA VAL A 71 6.32 -3.29 -3.21
C VAL A 71 4.89 -3.74 -2.96
N GLU A 72 4.68 -5.04 -2.80
CA GLU A 72 3.43 -5.64 -2.37
C GLU A 72 3.53 -5.97 -0.88
N VAL A 73 2.59 -5.46 -0.09
CA VAL A 73 2.49 -5.73 1.34
C VAL A 73 1.24 -6.56 1.60
N VAL A 74 1.42 -7.74 2.18
CA VAL A 74 0.34 -8.69 2.50
C VAL A 74 0.30 -8.90 4.00
N GLU A 75 -0.90 -8.79 4.56
CA GLU A 75 -1.24 -9.17 5.92
C GLU A 75 -1.92 -10.54 5.92
N ASN A 76 -1.45 -11.42 6.80
CA ASN A 76 -2.07 -12.71 7.04
C ASN A 76 -2.00 -13.07 8.53
N LYS A 77 -3.15 -13.00 9.21
CA LYS A 77 -3.33 -13.42 10.61
C LYS A 77 -2.33 -12.80 11.59
N GLY A 78 -2.06 -11.50 11.44
CA GLY A 78 -1.13 -10.74 12.27
C GLY A 78 0.32 -10.73 11.78
N TYR A 79 0.62 -11.45 10.70
CA TYR A 79 1.94 -11.43 10.07
C TYR A 79 1.90 -10.53 8.84
N MET A 80 2.87 -9.63 8.72
CA MET A 80 3.05 -8.77 7.56
C MET A 80 4.23 -9.26 6.74
N SER A 81 4.01 -9.50 5.46
CA SER A 81 5.04 -9.86 4.48
C SER A 81 5.14 -8.78 3.43
N ALA A 82 6.36 -8.49 2.97
CA ALA A 82 6.60 -7.58 1.85
C ALA A 82 7.29 -8.34 0.72
N ARG A 83 6.83 -8.14 -0.50
CA ARG A 83 7.45 -8.61 -1.74
C ARG A 83 7.86 -7.40 -2.56
N VAL A 84 9.01 -7.48 -3.19
CA VAL A 84 9.56 -6.38 -4.00
C VAL A 84 9.60 -6.82 -5.45
N TYR A 85 9.06 -6.00 -6.33
CA TYR A 85 9.16 -6.14 -7.78
C TYR A 85 10.21 -5.17 -8.28
N LEU A 86 11.13 -5.64 -9.11
CA LEU A 86 12.11 -4.80 -9.79
C LEU A 86 12.01 -5.05 -11.29
N PRO A 87 12.03 -3.99 -12.11
CA PRO A 87 12.11 -4.15 -13.55
C PRO A 87 13.51 -4.63 -13.95
N TRP A 88 13.62 -5.27 -15.11
CA TRP A 88 14.89 -5.82 -15.60
C TRP A 88 15.96 -4.77 -15.91
N THR A 89 15.57 -3.51 -16.08
CA THR A 89 16.43 -2.42 -16.57
C THR A 89 17.00 -1.54 -15.46
N PHE A 90 16.98 -2.00 -14.20
CA PHE A 90 17.42 -1.21 -13.05
C PHE A 90 18.95 -1.17 -12.90
#